data_AF-A0A317C4E3-F1
#
_entry.id   AF-A0A317C4E3-F1
#
_cell.length_a   1.000
_cell.length_b   1.000
_cell.length_c   1.000
_cell.angle_alpha   90.00
_cell.angle_beta   90.00
_cell.angle_gamma   90.00
#
_symmetry.space_group_name_H-M   'P 1'
#
loop_
_entity.id
_entity.type
_entity.pdbx_description
1 polymer ?
#
loop_
_entity_poly.entity_id
_entity_poly.type
_entity_poly.pdbx_seq_one_letter_code
_entity_poly.pdbx_strand_id
1 'polypeptide(L)'
;MSEAIEKKKFPEIGIWKFLNEIPAGTMFIPLVISAIIVTMSIHSGLGMSLWDYLGDPMKSLFGPSGQMLVIGLMLFCTGTMITGHDFIEIGERGIWIILARLIPAYAISAFVFVYFGPNGFAGIDAITLACCLTSANAALYMGIIQPYADDADRGTFPIMLIFSMPLLPFIFLSYYGSGGGDATSQIMQVFSLLIPFLLGILLGNLDPKIKQVFKGGNTILLPFLGFQFGSTIDLVKAFQGEIILVAVLLTGIYWAVTIIIPFIVGRYILKRPGYASMGSTALAGVSLILPAMVASFTFDGQLGSDISANTVSILAFVLLITNILSPFFTKWTMNSYFKHHKADAQRVFSVTHPELLSAVYDENGNYRNHHHNHDIFRKIFRKRSHNEGDTLVQVSTLNALMEGDYRGSKTVKEILKDTDTGVGTYNGLDGEAIIYKGHAYVGRATGEVTEMGPEETFAFSCTTRFDESVDEGEISFDSIEDLKAKLETYLDSHNYFFMIKMEGQFNVRIRSCFKQKEPYEPLYKVATDQREFEYNEIEGAVVGIFSPNYVEGMNLPGWHIHFLSRDLKKGGHILKVAGNNIKIKVNKLQAWKVLMPEDPDFSKWNLKEDLQAKTEAVEGATKK
;
A
#
# COMPACT_ATOMS: atom_id res chain seq x y z
N MET A 1 -3.21 -14.39 46.46
CA MET A 1 -2.14 -13.39 46.27
C MET A 1 -1.39 -13.76 45.00
N SER A 2 -1.73 -13.11 43.88
CA SER A 2 -1.10 -13.30 42.58
C SER A 2 -1.09 -11.90 41.95
N GLU A 3 -0.01 -11.16 42.18
CA GLU A 3 0.20 -9.85 41.57
C GLU A 3 0.25 -10.00 40.05
N ALA A 4 -0.75 -9.48 39.35
CA ALA A 4 -0.74 -9.36 37.91
C ALA A 4 0.26 -8.25 37.55
N ILE A 5 1.43 -8.65 37.06
CA ILE A 5 2.46 -7.75 36.55
C ILE A 5 1.88 -6.99 35.35
N GLU A 6 1.64 -5.70 35.55
CA GLU A 6 1.22 -4.75 34.52
C GLU A 6 2.31 -4.69 33.44
N LYS A 7 2.05 -5.26 32.25
CA LYS A 7 2.98 -5.19 31.12
C LYS A 7 3.04 -3.74 30.65
N LYS A 8 4.10 -3.01 31.05
CA LYS A 8 4.48 -1.72 30.45
C LYS A 8 4.44 -1.85 28.92
N LYS A 9 3.52 -1.12 28.26
CA LYS A 9 3.49 -0.98 26.80
C LYS A 9 4.82 -0.36 26.38
N PHE A 10 5.63 -1.11 25.64
CA PHE A 10 6.83 -0.56 25.02
C PHE A 10 6.40 0.55 24.05
N PRO A 11 7.03 1.74 24.09
CA PRO A 11 6.74 2.80 23.13
C PRO A 11 7.04 2.28 21.72
N GLU A 12 6.08 2.45 20.82
CA GLU A 12 6.19 1.97 19.45
C GLU A 12 7.31 2.75 18.74
N ILE A 13 8.42 2.06 18.42
CA ILE A 13 9.65 2.69 17.89
C ILE A 13 9.43 3.25 16.47
N GLY A 14 8.31 2.94 15.83
CA GLY A 14 7.94 3.49 14.52
C GLY A 14 8.86 3.01 13.38
N ILE A 15 9.48 1.83 13.51
CA ILE A 15 10.43 1.30 12.51
C ILE A 15 9.77 1.24 11.13
N TRP A 16 8.57 0.66 11.02
CA TRP A 16 7.85 0.57 9.75
C TRP A 16 7.53 1.96 9.18
N LYS A 17 7.23 2.93 10.03
CA LYS A 17 7.00 4.33 9.62
C LYS A 17 8.28 4.92 9.04
N PHE A 18 9.42 4.74 9.69
CA PHE A 18 10.72 5.19 9.20
C PHE A 18 11.11 4.52 7.88
N LEU A 19 10.90 3.19 7.74
CA LEU A 19 11.19 2.47 6.50
C LEU A 19 10.44 3.05 5.30
N ASN A 20 9.19 3.47 5.50
CA ASN A 20 8.36 4.06 4.45
C ASN A 20 8.67 5.54 4.17
N GLU A 21 9.47 6.22 5.00
CA GLU A 21 9.90 7.60 4.75
C GLU A 21 11.03 7.67 3.70
N ILE A 22 11.80 6.60 3.56
CA ILE A 22 12.90 6.50 2.59
C ILE A 22 12.39 5.87 1.27
N PRO A 23 12.73 6.42 0.10
CA PRO A 23 12.36 5.82 -1.19
C PRO A 23 12.87 4.38 -1.30
N ALA A 24 11.98 3.42 -1.57
CA ALA A 24 12.27 1.98 -1.51
C ALA A 24 12.90 1.53 -0.16
N GLY A 25 12.63 2.25 0.93
CA GLY A 25 13.27 2.05 2.23
C GLY A 25 13.00 0.68 2.85
N THR A 26 11.87 0.06 2.50
CA THR A 26 11.55 -1.34 2.87
C THR A 26 12.58 -2.35 2.36
N MET A 27 13.31 -2.05 1.27
CA MET A 27 14.38 -2.90 0.74
C MET A 27 15.77 -2.28 0.96
N PHE A 28 15.89 -0.96 0.75
CA PHE A 28 17.14 -0.22 0.83
C PHE A 28 17.75 -0.20 2.23
N ILE A 29 16.95 0.05 3.27
CA ILE A 29 17.46 0.13 4.64
C ILE A 29 17.97 -1.25 5.12
N PRO A 30 17.22 -2.36 4.94
CA PRO A 30 17.74 -3.70 5.17
C PRO A 30 19.05 -4.02 4.44
N LEU A 31 19.20 -3.57 3.19
CA LEU A 31 20.42 -3.76 2.42
C LEU A 31 21.62 -3.08 3.08
N VAL A 32 21.49 -1.80 3.43
CA VAL A 32 22.59 -1.05 4.08
C VAL A 32 22.92 -1.66 5.44
N ILE A 33 21.91 -2.03 6.24
CA ILE A 33 22.12 -2.67 7.54
C ILE A 33 22.88 -3.99 7.37
N SER A 34 22.48 -4.84 6.43
CA SER A 34 23.13 -6.12 6.19
C SER A 34 24.58 -5.95 5.71
N ALA A 35 24.85 -4.99 4.82
CA ALA A 35 26.20 -4.68 4.35
C ALA A 35 27.12 -4.25 5.50
N ILE A 36 26.62 -3.42 6.42
CA ILE A 36 27.36 -3.01 7.63
C ILE A 36 27.63 -4.24 8.51
N ILE A 37 26.61 -5.05 8.80
CA ILE A 37 26.74 -6.25 9.64
C ILE A 37 27.77 -7.22 9.06
N VAL A 38 27.70 -7.52 7.76
CA VAL A 38 28.64 -8.43 7.10
C VAL A 38 30.05 -7.87 7.12
N THR A 39 30.24 -6.60 6.79
CA THR A 39 31.55 -5.95 6.85
C THR A 39 32.15 -6.01 8.26
N MET A 40 31.37 -5.68 9.29
CA MET A 40 31.83 -5.76 10.68
C MET A 40 32.17 -7.19 11.07
N SER A 41 31.36 -8.17 10.68
CA SER A 41 31.59 -9.57 11.03
C SER A 41 32.89 -10.11 10.42
N ILE A 42 33.13 -9.80 9.14
CA ILE A 42 34.34 -10.23 8.44
C ILE A 42 35.59 -9.57 9.06
N HIS A 43 35.57 -8.25 9.26
CA HIS A 43 36.78 -7.47 9.60
C HIS A 43 36.99 -7.24 11.10
N SER A 44 35.98 -7.42 11.95
CA SER A 44 36.09 -7.21 13.41
C SER A 44 36.22 -8.49 14.24
N GLY A 45 36.51 -9.65 13.61
CA GLY A 45 37.01 -10.84 14.31
C GLY A 45 36.36 -12.18 13.97
N LEU A 46 35.25 -12.22 13.22
CA LEU A 46 34.58 -13.48 12.85
C LEU A 46 35.20 -14.13 11.60
N GLY A 47 35.81 -13.34 10.71
CA GLY A 47 36.45 -13.81 9.47
C GLY A 47 35.48 -14.31 8.39
N MET A 48 34.19 -14.32 8.68
CA MET A 48 33.09 -14.70 7.79
C MET A 48 31.86 -13.84 8.07
N SER A 49 30.82 -13.95 7.24
CA SER A 49 29.56 -13.23 7.48
C SER A 49 28.86 -13.77 8.75
N LEU A 50 28.14 -12.90 9.47
CA LEU A 50 27.32 -13.33 10.61
C LEU A 50 26.32 -14.42 10.22
N TRP A 51 25.76 -14.32 9.00
CA TRP A 51 24.76 -15.25 8.51
C TRP A 51 25.36 -16.65 8.27
N ASP A 52 26.57 -16.72 7.73
CA ASP A 52 27.29 -17.99 7.56
C ASP A 52 27.65 -18.63 8.90
N TYR A 53 28.08 -17.82 9.88
CA TYR A 53 28.40 -18.29 11.22
C TYR A 53 27.18 -18.89 11.95
N LEU A 54 26.01 -18.25 11.82
CA LEU A 54 24.77 -18.72 12.47
C LEU A 54 24.17 -19.96 11.80
N GLY A 55 24.41 -20.18 10.51
CA GLY A 55 23.81 -21.28 9.76
C GLY A 55 22.30 -21.12 9.53
N ASP A 56 21.64 -22.21 9.10
CA ASP A 56 20.21 -22.18 8.79
C ASP A 56 19.34 -22.10 10.05
N PRO A 57 18.22 -21.33 10.04
CA PRO A 57 17.62 -20.68 8.88
C PRO A 57 18.16 -19.26 8.60
N MET A 58 19.01 -18.70 9.45
CA MET A 58 19.49 -17.31 9.32
C MET A 58 20.31 -17.09 8.04
N LYS A 59 21.16 -18.06 7.71
CA LYS A 59 21.94 -18.10 6.47
C LYS A 59 21.04 -18.02 5.24
N SER A 60 20.00 -18.83 5.19
CA SER A 60 19.03 -18.79 4.09
C SER A 60 18.15 -17.54 4.11
N LEU A 61 17.74 -17.05 5.27
CA LEU A 61 16.82 -15.92 5.37
C LEU A 61 17.48 -14.57 5.04
N PHE A 62 18.74 -14.36 5.46
CA PHE A 62 19.45 -13.07 5.36
C PHE A 62 20.76 -13.13 4.57
N GLY A 63 21.29 -14.32 4.32
CA GLY A 63 22.49 -14.54 3.50
C GLY A 63 22.18 -14.73 2.01
N PRO A 64 23.23 -14.82 1.17
CA PRO A 64 23.06 -14.92 -0.27
C PRO A 64 22.40 -16.23 -0.74
N SER A 65 22.45 -17.30 0.07
CA SER A 65 21.93 -18.62 -0.32
C SER A 65 20.41 -18.67 -0.52
N GLY A 66 19.64 -17.78 0.12
CA GLY A 66 18.18 -17.74 -0.06
C GLY A 66 17.64 -16.76 -1.08
N GLN A 67 18.51 -16.01 -1.79
CA GLN A 67 18.07 -15.02 -2.79
C GLN A 67 17.16 -15.64 -3.85
N MET A 68 17.54 -16.81 -4.37
CA MET A 68 16.79 -17.49 -5.44
C MET A 68 15.43 -18.01 -4.96
N LEU A 69 15.32 -18.42 -3.69
CA LEU A 69 14.04 -18.82 -3.09
C LEU A 69 13.09 -17.62 -3.02
N VAL A 70 13.56 -16.49 -2.50
CA VAL A 70 12.75 -15.27 -2.37
C VAL A 70 12.34 -14.75 -3.75
N ILE A 71 13.24 -14.76 -4.73
CA ILE A 71 12.92 -14.40 -6.13
C ILE A 71 11.87 -15.35 -6.71
N GLY A 72 11.99 -16.67 -6.49
CA GLY A 72 11.00 -17.65 -6.94
C GLY A 72 9.61 -17.41 -6.34
N LEU A 73 9.54 -17.10 -5.03
CA LEU A 73 8.29 -16.73 -4.36
C LEU A 73 7.71 -15.42 -4.91
N MET A 74 8.56 -14.42 -5.18
CA MET A 74 8.12 -13.15 -5.76
C MET A 74 7.62 -13.33 -7.19
N LEU A 75 8.27 -14.17 -7.99
CA LEU A 75 7.82 -14.53 -9.34
C LEU A 75 6.47 -15.23 -9.29
N PHE A 76 6.28 -16.17 -8.38
CA PHE A 76 4.99 -16.83 -8.16
C PHE A 76 3.90 -15.82 -7.77
N CYS A 77 4.15 -14.98 -6.75
CA CYS A 77 3.20 -13.94 -6.32
C CYS A 77 2.90 -12.92 -7.42
N THR A 78 3.85 -12.64 -8.30
CA THR A 78 3.63 -11.75 -9.44
C THR A 78 2.78 -12.45 -10.50
N GLY A 79 3.06 -13.72 -10.77
CA GLY A 79 2.31 -14.54 -11.72
C GLY A 79 0.84 -14.66 -11.36
N THR A 80 0.49 -14.85 -10.08
CA THR A 80 -0.91 -14.95 -9.62
C THR A 80 -1.71 -13.68 -9.87
N MET A 81 -1.05 -12.54 -10.09
CA MET A 81 -1.73 -11.26 -10.34
C MET A 81 -2.05 -11.04 -11.83
N ILE A 82 -1.37 -11.72 -12.75
CA ILE A 82 -1.49 -11.52 -14.21
C ILE A 82 -2.72 -12.24 -14.77
N THR A 83 -3.51 -11.54 -15.58
CA THR A 83 -4.65 -12.11 -16.31
C THR A 83 -4.34 -12.23 -17.80
N GLY A 84 -5.08 -13.08 -18.52
CA GLY A 84 -4.83 -13.37 -19.95
C GLY A 84 -4.83 -12.13 -20.86
N HIS A 85 -5.58 -11.08 -20.52
CA HIS A 85 -5.63 -9.85 -21.33
C HIS A 85 -4.38 -8.95 -21.15
N ASP A 86 -3.63 -9.11 -20.05
CA ASP A 86 -2.47 -8.27 -19.72
C ASP A 86 -1.22 -8.66 -20.55
N PHE A 87 -1.20 -9.86 -21.13
CA PHE A 87 0.02 -10.42 -21.76
C PHE A 87 0.55 -9.59 -22.95
N ILE A 88 -0.35 -9.04 -23.77
CA ILE A 88 0.05 -8.23 -24.92
C ILE A 88 0.68 -6.93 -24.43
N GLU A 89 0.06 -6.27 -23.46
CA GLU A 89 0.54 -4.99 -22.91
C GLU A 89 1.84 -5.15 -22.11
N ILE A 90 1.99 -6.27 -21.38
CA ILE A 90 3.22 -6.66 -20.70
C ILE A 90 4.36 -6.84 -21.72
N GLY A 91 4.09 -7.55 -22.82
CA GLY A 91 5.05 -7.73 -23.90
C GLY A 91 5.44 -6.40 -24.55
N GLU A 92 4.46 -5.58 -24.92
CA GLU A 92 4.67 -4.27 -25.55
C GLU A 92 5.38 -3.25 -24.66
N ARG A 93 5.39 -3.40 -23.33
CA ARG A 93 6.13 -2.48 -22.46
C ARG A 93 7.47 -3.04 -22.06
N GLY A 94 7.47 -4.28 -21.60
CA GLY A 94 8.67 -4.92 -21.07
C GLY A 94 9.73 -5.15 -22.14
N ILE A 95 9.34 -5.64 -23.33
CA ILE A 95 10.28 -5.95 -24.40
C ILE A 95 11.03 -4.69 -24.85
N TRP A 96 10.33 -3.57 -25.05
CA TRP A 96 10.97 -2.33 -25.50
C TRP A 96 11.99 -1.79 -24.50
N ILE A 97 11.69 -1.79 -23.20
CA ILE A 97 12.63 -1.35 -22.16
C ILE A 97 13.86 -2.26 -22.13
N ILE A 98 13.66 -3.57 -22.22
CA ILE A 98 14.73 -4.56 -22.17
C ILE A 98 15.62 -4.48 -23.41
N LEU A 99 15.04 -4.39 -24.60
CA LEU A 99 15.81 -4.23 -25.84
C LEU A 99 16.59 -2.92 -25.84
N ALA A 100 15.95 -1.82 -25.45
CA ALA A 100 16.57 -0.50 -25.33
C ALA A 100 17.77 -0.49 -24.38
N ARG A 101 17.80 -1.43 -23.41
CA ARG A 101 18.88 -1.58 -22.45
C ARG A 101 19.95 -2.54 -22.92
N LEU A 102 19.56 -3.76 -23.31
CA LEU A 102 20.49 -4.85 -23.57
C LEU A 102 21.17 -4.73 -24.93
N ILE A 103 20.49 -4.26 -25.97
CA ILE A 103 21.11 -4.12 -27.30
C ILE A 103 22.33 -3.17 -27.23
N PRO A 104 22.22 -1.94 -26.68
CA PRO A 104 23.39 -1.07 -26.53
C PRO A 104 24.46 -1.68 -25.62
N ALA A 105 24.07 -2.34 -24.53
CA ALA A 105 25.00 -2.98 -23.61
C ALA A 105 25.86 -4.05 -24.29
N TYR A 106 25.24 -4.96 -25.05
CA TYR A 106 25.96 -5.99 -25.79
C TYR A 106 26.76 -5.42 -26.96
N ALA A 107 26.22 -4.44 -27.68
CA ALA A 107 26.94 -3.80 -28.79
C ALA A 107 28.21 -3.09 -28.31
N ILE A 108 28.13 -2.35 -27.21
CA ILE A 108 29.29 -1.67 -26.61
C ILE A 108 30.28 -2.70 -26.06
N SER A 109 29.79 -3.74 -25.37
CA SER A 109 30.67 -4.80 -24.86
C SER A 109 31.41 -5.51 -26.00
N ALA A 110 30.71 -5.82 -27.10
CA ALA A 110 31.30 -6.45 -28.29
C ALA A 110 32.34 -5.54 -28.94
N PHE A 111 32.02 -4.25 -29.07
CA PHE A 111 32.96 -3.26 -29.58
C PHE A 111 34.25 -3.23 -28.73
N VAL A 112 34.15 -3.27 -27.40
CA VAL A 112 35.34 -3.29 -26.55
C VAL A 112 36.15 -4.57 -26.74
N PHE A 113 35.51 -5.74 -26.76
CA PHE A 113 36.20 -7.00 -27.02
C PHE A 113 36.93 -7.00 -28.36
N VAL A 114 36.30 -6.53 -29.43
CA VAL A 114 36.87 -6.57 -30.79
C VAL A 114 38.00 -5.56 -30.97
N TYR A 115 37.87 -4.35 -30.43
CA TYR A 115 38.81 -3.26 -30.71
C TYR A 115 39.91 -3.09 -29.66
N PHE A 116 39.63 -3.39 -28.40
CA PHE A 116 40.59 -3.24 -27.29
C PHE A 116 41.10 -4.59 -26.76
N GLY A 117 40.52 -5.70 -27.22
CA GLY A 117 40.83 -7.04 -26.74
C GLY A 117 40.35 -7.30 -25.31
N PRO A 118 40.72 -8.44 -24.71
CA PRO A 118 40.25 -8.84 -23.38
C PRO A 118 40.69 -7.88 -22.26
N ASN A 119 41.84 -7.22 -22.44
CA ASN A 119 42.38 -6.24 -21.48
C ASN A 119 41.56 -4.94 -21.42
N GLY A 120 40.69 -4.68 -22.40
CA GLY A 120 39.80 -3.53 -22.43
C GLY A 120 40.53 -2.18 -22.42
N PHE A 121 39.98 -1.19 -21.72
CA PHE A 121 40.44 0.20 -21.78
C PHE A 121 40.33 0.90 -20.41
N ALA A 122 41.18 1.89 -20.16
CA ALA A 122 41.15 2.72 -18.95
C ALA A 122 41.12 1.92 -17.62
N GLY A 123 41.75 0.74 -17.59
CA GLY A 123 41.76 -0.16 -16.44
C GLY A 123 40.49 -1.00 -16.26
N ILE A 124 39.53 -0.91 -17.19
CA ILE A 124 38.33 -1.74 -17.25
C ILE A 124 38.55 -2.82 -18.31
N ASP A 125 38.74 -4.07 -17.88
CA ASP A 125 38.82 -5.21 -18.78
C ASP A 125 37.45 -5.54 -19.42
N ALA A 126 37.49 -6.22 -20.55
CA ALA A 126 36.29 -6.49 -21.34
C ALA A 126 35.30 -7.42 -20.63
N ILE A 127 35.79 -8.32 -19.78
CA ILE A 127 34.95 -9.21 -18.95
C ILE A 127 34.21 -8.38 -17.90
N THR A 128 34.91 -7.50 -17.17
CA THR A 128 34.31 -6.58 -16.19
C THR A 128 33.24 -5.70 -16.82
N LEU A 129 33.53 -5.10 -17.98
CA LEU A 129 32.57 -4.25 -18.69
C LEU A 129 31.30 -5.04 -19.08
N ALA A 130 31.47 -6.20 -19.69
CA ALA A 130 30.35 -7.03 -20.13
C ALA A 130 29.50 -7.52 -18.94
N CYS A 131 30.14 -8.00 -17.87
CA CYS A 131 29.46 -8.39 -16.62
C CYS A 131 28.65 -7.24 -16.02
N CYS A 132 29.14 -6.00 -16.14
CA CYS A 132 28.46 -4.81 -15.66
C CYS A 132 27.28 -4.40 -16.55
N LEU A 133 27.54 -4.12 -17.84
CA LEU A 133 26.56 -3.50 -18.73
C LEU A 133 25.37 -4.41 -19.05
N THR A 134 25.59 -5.71 -19.14
CA THR A 134 24.57 -6.68 -19.56
C THR A 134 23.66 -7.14 -18.43
N SER A 135 23.90 -6.65 -17.20
CA SER A 135 23.17 -7.05 -16.01
C SER A 135 22.17 -5.98 -15.55
N ALA A 136 21.03 -6.43 -15.02
CA ALA A 136 19.98 -5.56 -14.49
C ALA A 136 19.33 -6.14 -13.24
N ASN A 137 19.15 -5.31 -12.21
CA ASN A 137 18.51 -5.70 -10.97
C ASN A 137 16.99 -5.63 -11.08
N ALA A 138 16.41 -6.69 -11.65
CA ALA A 138 14.97 -6.83 -11.78
C ALA A 138 14.25 -6.82 -10.42
N ALA A 139 14.87 -7.37 -9.37
CA ALA A 139 14.26 -7.48 -8.07
C ALA A 139 14.16 -6.11 -7.36
N LEU A 140 15.23 -5.32 -7.42
CA LEU A 140 15.20 -3.93 -6.95
C LEU A 140 14.30 -3.06 -7.85
N TYR A 141 14.30 -3.26 -9.16
CA TYR A 141 13.35 -2.61 -10.09
C TYR A 141 11.92 -2.75 -9.57
N MET A 142 11.48 -3.97 -9.28
CA MET A 142 10.12 -4.23 -8.78
C MET A 142 9.85 -3.52 -7.45
N GLY A 143 10.83 -3.49 -6.54
CA GLY A 143 10.72 -2.78 -5.26
C GLY A 143 10.61 -1.26 -5.39
N ILE A 144 11.28 -0.66 -6.38
CA ILE A 144 11.30 0.80 -6.60
C ILE A 144 10.06 1.28 -7.37
N ILE A 145 9.67 0.58 -8.43
CA ILE A 145 8.59 1.05 -9.31
C ILE A 145 7.21 0.76 -8.74
N GLN A 146 7.13 -0.17 -7.78
CA GLN A 146 5.96 -0.60 -7.03
C GLN A 146 4.90 0.52 -6.80
N PRO A 147 5.26 1.74 -6.35
CA PRO A 147 4.30 2.77 -5.98
C PRO A 147 3.65 3.47 -7.18
N TYR A 148 4.23 3.32 -8.37
CA TYR A 148 3.79 3.95 -9.62
C TYR A 148 3.31 2.92 -10.65
N ALA A 149 3.61 1.64 -10.41
CA ALA A 149 3.46 0.54 -11.37
C ALA A 149 2.02 0.01 -11.44
N ASP A 150 1.48 0.00 -12.65
CA ASP A 150 0.26 -0.75 -12.99
C ASP A 150 0.55 -2.25 -13.19
N ASP A 151 -0.48 -3.04 -13.49
CA ASP A 151 -0.33 -4.50 -13.60
C ASP A 151 0.57 -4.92 -14.78
N ALA A 152 0.60 -4.15 -15.86
CA ALA A 152 1.49 -4.41 -16.99
C ALA A 152 2.96 -4.10 -16.65
N ASP A 153 3.23 -3.03 -15.89
CA ASP A 153 4.58 -2.72 -15.40
C ASP A 153 5.09 -3.80 -14.44
N ARG A 154 4.21 -4.38 -13.61
CA ARG A 154 4.53 -5.51 -12.72
C ARG A 154 4.84 -6.77 -13.53
N GLY A 155 4.09 -7.02 -14.60
CA GLY A 155 4.35 -8.14 -15.51
C GLY A 155 5.67 -8.02 -16.30
N THR A 156 6.31 -6.85 -16.31
CA THR A 156 7.65 -6.67 -16.90
C THR A 156 8.76 -7.29 -16.05
N PHE A 157 8.57 -7.44 -14.74
CA PHE A 157 9.58 -7.98 -13.82
C PHE A 157 10.11 -9.38 -14.22
N PRO A 158 9.26 -10.38 -14.50
CA PRO A 158 9.68 -11.68 -14.99
C PRO A 158 10.45 -11.60 -16.31
N ILE A 159 10.02 -10.74 -17.25
CA ILE A 159 10.71 -10.55 -18.52
C ILE A 159 12.12 -10.01 -18.27
N MET A 160 12.25 -9.01 -17.41
CA MET A 160 13.57 -8.46 -17.05
C MET A 160 14.45 -9.51 -16.37
N LEU A 161 13.90 -10.36 -15.50
CA LEU A 161 14.65 -11.46 -14.89
C LEU A 161 15.17 -12.45 -15.94
N ILE A 162 14.35 -12.89 -16.89
CA ILE A 162 14.73 -13.86 -17.93
C ILE A 162 15.89 -13.33 -18.79
N PHE A 163 15.80 -12.07 -19.22
CA PHE A 163 16.80 -11.50 -20.12
C PHE A 163 18.01 -10.91 -19.39
N SER A 164 17.91 -10.62 -18.09
CA SER A 164 19.01 -10.07 -17.28
C SER A 164 19.68 -11.13 -16.38
N MET A 165 19.30 -12.40 -16.55
CA MET A 165 19.90 -13.59 -15.97
C MET A 165 21.32 -13.84 -16.51
N PRO A 166 22.15 -14.67 -15.85
CA PRO A 166 23.54 -14.87 -16.26
C PRO A 166 23.68 -15.65 -17.57
N LEU A 167 22.61 -16.27 -18.09
CA LEU A 167 22.65 -17.02 -19.35
C LEU A 167 23.14 -16.16 -20.53
N LEU A 168 22.48 -15.04 -20.84
CA LEU A 168 22.83 -14.23 -22.01
C LEU A 168 24.21 -13.58 -21.88
N PRO A 169 24.59 -12.98 -20.73
CA PRO A 169 25.95 -12.51 -20.49
C PRO A 169 27.00 -13.62 -20.62
N PHE A 170 26.71 -14.81 -20.11
CA PHE A 170 27.63 -15.94 -20.21
C PHE A 170 27.79 -16.43 -21.64
N ILE A 171 26.70 -16.60 -22.40
CA ILE A 171 26.77 -16.98 -23.83
C ILE A 171 27.60 -15.96 -24.59
N PHE A 172 27.36 -14.67 -24.33
CA PHE A 172 28.12 -13.59 -24.93
C PHE A 172 29.61 -13.68 -24.60
N LEU A 173 29.99 -13.84 -23.33
CA LEU A 173 31.39 -13.98 -22.93
C LEU A 173 32.03 -15.26 -23.50
N SER A 174 31.30 -16.37 -23.47
CA SER A 174 31.76 -17.66 -23.99
C SER A 174 32.00 -17.64 -25.50
N TYR A 175 31.37 -16.73 -26.24
CA TYR A 175 31.65 -16.54 -27.66
C TYR A 175 33.06 -16.00 -27.92
N TYR A 176 33.56 -15.14 -27.03
CA TYR A 176 34.91 -14.55 -27.13
C TYR A 176 35.99 -15.38 -26.42
N GLY A 177 35.60 -16.38 -25.65
CA GLY A 177 36.51 -17.26 -24.92
C GLY A 177 36.52 -18.69 -25.47
N SER A 178 37.64 -19.39 -25.30
CA SER A 178 37.75 -20.81 -25.63
C SER A 178 37.93 -21.65 -24.35
N GLY A 179 37.11 -22.69 -24.19
CA GLY A 179 37.25 -23.70 -23.13
C GLY A 179 36.22 -23.58 -21.99
N GLY A 180 35.36 -24.62 -21.88
CA GLY A 180 34.75 -25.05 -20.62
C GLY A 180 33.41 -24.42 -20.20
N GLY A 181 32.29 -24.78 -20.83
CA GLY A 181 30.96 -24.53 -20.28
C GLY A 181 29.91 -25.56 -20.72
N ASP A 182 29.18 -26.13 -19.76
CA ASP A 182 27.97 -26.93 -20.02
C ASP A 182 26.77 -26.00 -20.21
N ALA A 183 26.41 -25.74 -21.47
CA ALA A 183 25.24 -24.93 -21.86
C ALA A 183 23.93 -25.47 -21.26
N THR A 184 23.86 -26.77 -20.95
CA THR A 184 22.66 -27.43 -20.41
C THR A 184 22.28 -26.88 -19.05
N SER A 185 23.25 -26.75 -18.13
CA SER A 185 23.03 -26.22 -16.78
C SER A 185 22.43 -24.81 -16.76
N GLN A 186 22.75 -23.99 -17.76
CA GLN A 186 22.31 -22.59 -17.83
C GLN A 186 20.95 -22.43 -18.50
N ILE A 187 20.66 -23.25 -19.51
CA ILE A 187 19.32 -23.34 -20.08
C ILE A 187 18.34 -23.77 -18.98
N MET A 188 18.74 -24.71 -18.12
CA MET A 188 17.92 -25.15 -16.98
C MET A 188 17.62 -24.00 -16.00
N GLN A 189 18.54 -23.07 -15.76
CA GLN A 189 18.28 -21.92 -14.86
C GLN A 189 17.17 -21.00 -15.40
N VAL A 190 17.10 -20.78 -16.71
CA VAL A 190 16.01 -20.00 -17.32
C VAL A 190 14.66 -20.66 -17.07
N PHE A 191 14.57 -21.98 -17.29
CA PHE A 191 13.36 -22.73 -16.98
C PHE A 191 13.03 -22.69 -15.49
N SER A 192 14.01 -22.84 -14.59
CA SER A 192 13.81 -22.79 -13.15
C SER A 192 13.20 -21.48 -12.65
N LEU A 193 13.45 -20.35 -13.32
CA LEU A 193 12.83 -19.06 -12.98
C LEU A 193 11.50 -18.83 -13.68
N LEU A 194 11.32 -19.34 -14.89
CA LEU A 194 10.05 -19.24 -15.60
C LEU A 194 8.95 -20.04 -14.91
N ILE A 195 9.27 -21.23 -14.40
CA ILE A 195 8.28 -22.16 -13.83
C ILE A 195 7.48 -21.53 -12.68
N PRO A 196 8.06 -20.92 -11.63
CA PRO A 196 7.30 -20.27 -10.57
C PRO A 196 6.33 -19.19 -11.08
N PHE A 197 6.76 -18.37 -12.03
CA PHE A 197 5.91 -17.33 -12.62
C PHE A 197 4.74 -17.93 -13.41
N LEU A 198 5.01 -18.91 -14.27
CA LEU A 198 3.98 -19.60 -15.06
C LEU A 198 2.99 -20.37 -14.18
N LEU A 199 3.47 -21.01 -13.11
CA LEU A 199 2.61 -21.65 -12.10
C LEU A 199 1.73 -20.63 -11.38
N GLY A 200 2.29 -19.46 -11.05
CA GLY A 200 1.53 -18.35 -10.48
C GLY A 200 0.39 -17.93 -11.41
N ILE A 201 0.68 -17.70 -12.69
CA ILE A 201 -0.33 -17.35 -13.72
C ILE A 201 -1.41 -18.43 -13.78
N LEU A 202 -1.01 -19.69 -13.92
CA LEU A 202 -1.92 -20.82 -14.01
C LEU A 202 -2.88 -20.84 -12.82
N LEU A 203 -2.35 -20.81 -11.60
CA LEU A 203 -3.16 -20.90 -10.39
C LEU A 203 -4.01 -19.65 -10.14
N GLY A 204 -3.48 -18.45 -10.42
CA GLY A 204 -4.22 -17.20 -10.26
C GLY A 204 -5.41 -17.07 -11.21
N ASN A 205 -5.33 -17.68 -12.40
CA ASN A 205 -6.43 -17.71 -13.37
C ASN A 205 -7.39 -18.89 -13.13
N LEU A 206 -6.94 -19.98 -12.50
CA LEU A 206 -7.80 -21.10 -12.11
C LEU A 206 -8.69 -20.77 -10.90
N ASP A 207 -8.18 -20.01 -9.92
CA ASP A 207 -8.96 -19.60 -8.74
C ASP A 207 -8.62 -18.15 -8.34
N PRO A 208 -9.56 -17.19 -8.53
CA PRO A 208 -9.37 -15.80 -8.10
C PRO A 208 -9.07 -15.61 -6.61
N LYS A 209 -9.42 -16.58 -5.73
CA LYS A 209 -9.05 -16.52 -4.31
C LYS A 209 -7.54 -16.69 -4.11
N ILE A 210 -6.86 -17.46 -4.95
CA ILE A 210 -5.40 -17.58 -4.91
C ILE A 210 -4.76 -16.21 -5.18
N LYS A 211 -5.28 -15.45 -6.16
CA LYS A 211 -4.85 -14.07 -6.40
C LYS A 211 -5.00 -13.20 -5.15
N GLN A 212 -6.09 -13.34 -4.39
CA GLN A 212 -6.29 -12.59 -3.14
C GLN A 212 -5.33 -13.01 -2.03
N VAL A 213 -5.08 -14.31 -1.85
CA VAL A 213 -4.16 -14.84 -0.82
C VAL A 213 -2.74 -14.35 -1.03
N PHE A 214 -2.25 -14.35 -2.28
CA PHE A 214 -0.89 -13.91 -2.61
C PHE A 214 -0.78 -12.40 -2.88
N LYS A 215 -1.90 -11.66 -2.81
CA LYS A 215 -1.92 -10.20 -2.94
C LYS A 215 -1.09 -9.58 -1.82
N GLY A 216 -0.06 -8.81 -2.19
CA GLY A 216 0.85 -8.19 -1.23
C GLY A 216 2.02 -9.07 -0.79
N GLY A 217 2.14 -10.31 -1.28
CA GLY A 217 3.27 -11.20 -0.98
C GLY A 217 4.63 -10.56 -1.29
N ASN A 218 4.76 -9.89 -2.43
CA ASN A 218 5.99 -9.15 -2.78
C ASN A 218 6.37 -8.10 -1.71
N THR A 219 5.40 -7.40 -1.14
CA THR A 219 5.65 -6.38 -0.10
C THR A 219 6.27 -7.00 1.16
N ILE A 220 5.85 -8.21 1.52
CA ILE A 220 6.38 -8.96 2.67
C ILE A 220 7.80 -9.45 2.40
N LEU A 221 8.10 -9.84 1.16
CA LEU A 221 9.38 -10.42 0.75
C LEU A 221 10.50 -9.39 0.55
N LEU A 222 10.17 -8.14 0.18
CA LEU A 222 11.14 -7.09 -0.14
C LEU A 222 12.18 -6.79 0.95
N PRO A 223 11.84 -6.73 2.26
CA PRO A 223 12.85 -6.50 3.30
C PRO A 223 13.87 -7.62 3.44
N PHE A 224 13.45 -8.87 3.32
CA PHE A 224 14.34 -10.04 3.37
C PHE A 224 15.29 -10.03 2.18
N LEU A 225 14.76 -9.75 0.99
CA LEU A 225 15.57 -9.60 -0.21
C LEU A 225 16.62 -8.47 -0.06
N GLY A 226 16.26 -7.36 0.59
CA GLY A 226 17.20 -6.29 0.95
C GLY A 226 18.37 -6.81 1.80
N PHE A 227 18.10 -7.52 2.89
CA PHE A 227 19.14 -8.14 3.71
C PHE A 227 20.02 -9.11 2.92
N GLN A 228 19.40 -9.97 2.10
CA GLN A 228 20.10 -10.95 1.29
C GLN A 228 21.01 -10.31 0.24
N PHE A 229 20.65 -9.15 -0.33
CA PHE A 229 21.58 -8.43 -1.19
C PHE A 229 22.69 -7.74 -0.42
N GLY A 230 22.36 -7.07 0.69
CA GLY A 230 23.36 -6.40 1.50
C GLY A 230 24.43 -7.36 2.05
N SER A 231 24.08 -8.63 2.25
CA SER A 231 25.05 -9.63 2.71
C SER A 231 26.11 -10.01 1.69
N THR A 232 25.96 -9.61 0.43
CA THR A 232 26.98 -9.77 -0.62
C THR A 232 28.00 -8.63 -0.65
N ILE A 233 27.81 -7.59 0.15
CA ILE A 233 28.60 -6.35 0.10
C ILE A 233 29.57 -6.31 1.27
N ASP A 234 30.86 -6.26 0.95
CA ASP A 234 31.95 -5.94 1.88
C ASP A 234 32.41 -4.50 1.62
N LEU A 235 32.07 -3.58 2.54
CA LEU A 235 32.35 -2.15 2.39
C LEU A 235 33.86 -1.85 2.46
N VAL A 236 34.67 -2.66 3.16
CA VAL A 236 36.12 -2.43 3.19
C VAL A 236 36.74 -2.75 1.83
N LYS A 237 36.32 -3.86 1.21
CA LYS A 237 36.77 -4.23 -0.14
C LYS A 237 36.24 -3.28 -1.22
N ALA A 238 35.01 -2.79 -1.07
CA ALA A 238 34.40 -1.88 -2.03
C ALA A 238 35.15 -0.53 -2.15
N PHE A 239 35.79 -0.05 -1.08
CA PHE A 239 36.45 1.26 -1.04
C PHE A 239 37.99 1.22 -1.10
N GLN A 240 38.58 0.15 -1.66
CA GLN A 240 40.03 0.09 -1.86
C GLN A 240 40.54 1.12 -2.89
N GLY A 241 41.59 1.86 -2.52
CA GLY A 241 42.05 3.05 -3.25
C GLY A 241 42.54 2.81 -4.69
N GLU A 242 43.06 1.62 -5.00
CA GLU A 242 43.55 1.29 -6.34
C GLU A 242 42.41 1.01 -7.34
N ILE A 243 41.25 0.61 -6.84
CA ILE A 243 40.11 0.10 -7.64
C ILE A 243 39.00 1.15 -7.78
N ILE A 244 38.93 2.11 -6.85
CA ILE A 244 37.83 3.06 -6.75
C ILE A 244 37.69 3.97 -7.98
N LEU A 245 38.80 4.42 -8.58
CA LEU A 245 38.77 5.27 -9.77
C LEU A 245 38.14 4.55 -10.97
N VAL A 246 38.54 3.30 -11.17
CA VAL A 246 38.00 2.43 -12.23
C VAL A 246 36.51 2.15 -11.98
N ALA A 247 36.13 1.86 -10.74
CA ALA A 247 34.74 1.56 -10.38
C ALA A 247 33.82 2.77 -10.50
N VAL A 248 34.28 3.98 -10.16
CA VAL A 248 33.55 5.23 -10.38
C VAL A 248 33.36 5.50 -11.87
N LEU A 249 34.43 5.35 -12.68
CA LEU A 249 34.36 5.49 -14.12
C LEU A 249 33.34 4.52 -14.73
N LEU A 250 33.42 3.24 -14.35
CA LEU A 250 32.51 2.20 -14.82
C LEU A 250 31.07 2.47 -14.41
N THR A 251 30.83 3.01 -13.21
CA THR A 251 29.48 3.41 -12.76
C THR A 251 28.89 4.49 -13.68
N GLY A 252 29.69 5.49 -14.05
CA GLY A 252 29.28 6.53 -14.99
C GLY A 252 28.93 5.97 -16.38
N ILE A 253 29.77 5.09 -16.91
CA ILE A 253 29.52 4.39 -18.19
C ILE A 253 28.24 3.56 -18.11
N TYR A 254 28.10 2.78 -17.03
CA TYR A 254 26.93 1.95 -16.79
C TYR A 254 25.63 2.76 -16.83
N TRP A 255 25.58 3.90 -16.14
CA TRP A 255 24.41 4.78 -16.18
C TRP A 255 24.21 5.45 -17.53
N ALA A 256 25.27 5.88 -18.22
CA ALA A 256 25.12 6.46 -19.56
C ALA A 256 24.41 5.48 -20.51
N VAL A 257 24.79 4.20 -20.47
CA VAL A 257 24.17 3.15 -21.29
C VAL A 257 22.76 2.80 -20.81
N THR A 258 22.57 2.61 -19.50
CA THR A 258 21.33 2.06 -18.93
C THR A 258 20.25 3.11 -18.66
N ILE A 259 20.59 4.39 -18.61
CA ILE A 259 19.63 5.49 -18.44
C ILE A 259 19.23 6.07 -19.79
N ILE A 260 20.18 6.52 -20.61
CA ILE A 260 19.88 7.43 -21.73
C ILE A 260 18.91 6.80 -22.73
N ILE A 261 19.26 5.64 -23.30
CA ILE A 261 18.44 4.99 -24.32
C ILE A 261 17.13 4.45 -23.73
N PRO A 262 17.12 3.69 -22.62
CA PRO A 262 15.88 3.23 -22.00
C PRO A 262 14.95 4.38 -21.57
N PHE A 263 15.48 5.51 -21.11
CA PHE A 263 14.67 6.66 -20.74
C PHE A 263 14.01 7.31 -21.96
N ILE A 264 14.74 7.47 -23.07
CA ILE A 264 14.18 7.97 -24.33
C ILE A 264 13.05 7.04 -24.83
N VAL A 265 13.29 5.73 -24.81
CA VAL A 265 12.28 4.74 -25.21
C VAL A 265 11.06 4.81 -24.28
N GLY A 266 11.27 4.85 -22.97
CA GLY A 266 10.19 4.99 -21.99
C GLY A 266 9.38 6.26 -22.17
N ARG A 267 10.04 7.40 -22.45
CA ARG A 267 9.38 8.70 -22.56
C ARG A 267 8.65 8.91 -23.87
N TYR A 268 9.27 8.55 -24.99
CA TYR A 268 8.82 8.95 -26.32
C TYR A 268 8.17 7.81 -27.11
N ILE A 269 8.64 6.56 -26.95
CA ILE A 269 8.04 5.40 -27.61
C ILE A 269 6.86 4.88 -26.79
N LEU A 270 7.10 4.59 -25.51
CA LEU A 270 6.06 4.07 -24.61
C LEU A 270 5.12 5.17 -24.09
N LYS A 271 5.44 6.45 -24.35
CA LYS A 271 4.67 7.62 -23.91
C LYS A 271 4.36 7.55 -22.41
N ARG A 272 5.36 7.23 -21.60
CA ARG A 272 5.25 7.06 -20.15
C ARG A 272 6.26 7.97 -19.44
N PRO A 273 6.21 8.11 -18.10
CA PRO A 273 7.10 9.03 -17.38
C PRO A 273 8.58 8.62 -17.35
N GLY A 274 8.90 7.38 -17.74
CA GLY A 274 10.27 6.84 -17.70
C GLY A 274 10.70 6.24 -16.35
N TYR A 275 9.81 6.16 -15.34
CA TYR A 275 10.16 5.56 -14.04
C TYR A 275 10.55 4.09 -14.15
N ALA A 276 9.97 3.32 -15.07
CA ALA A 276 10.35 1.93 -15.29
C ALA A 276 11.79 1.83 -15.79
N SER A 277 12.17 2.68 -16.75
CA SER A 277 13.55 2.78 -17.23
C SER A 277 14.51 3.15 -16.10
N MET A 278 14.19 4.19 -15.32
CA MET A 278 15.01 4.64 -14.18
C MET A 278 15.06 3.61 -13.05
N GLY A 279 13.98 2.86 -12.80
CA GLY A 279 13.96 1.80 -11.80
C GLY A 279 14.88 0.63 -12.17
N SER A 280 15.20 0.47 -13.45
CA SER A 280 16.05 -0.61 -13.95
C SER A 280 17.55 -0.32 -13.84
N THR A 281 17.96 0.88 -13.42
CA THR A 281 19.37 1.36 -13.50
C THR A 281 20.28 0.81 -12.40
N ALA A 282 19.87 -0.27 -11.76
CA ALA A 282 20.59 -0.90 -10.68
C ALA A 282 21.29 -2.17 -11.17
N LEU A 283 22.55 -2.37 -10.77
CA LEU A 283 23.31 -3.57 -11.10
C LEU A 283 22.87 -4.73 -10.21
N ALA A 284 22.65 -5.91 -10.80
CA ALA A 284 22.23 -7.09 -10.05
C ALA A 284 23.43 -7.83 -9.44
N GLY A 285 23.21 -8.47 -8.29
CA GLY A 285 24.19 -9.36 -7.63
C GLY A 285 24.67 -10.51 -8.51
N VAL A 286 23.86 -10.93 -9.49
CA VAL A 286 24.26 -11.95 -10.48
C VAL A 286 25.52 -11.55 -11.26
N SER A 287 25.80 -10.25 -11.42
CA SER A 287 27.02 -9.77 -12.08
C SER A 287 28.30 -10.20 -11.36
N LEU A 288 28.25 -10.41 -10.04
CA LEU A 288 29.41 -10.84 -9.24
C LEU A 288 29.77 -12.31 -9.47
N ILE A 289 28.84 -13.11 -10.00
CA ILE A 289 29.03 -14.55 -10.22
C ILE A 289 29.66 -14.81 -11.60
N LEU A 290 29.35 -13.98 -12.59
CA LEU A 290 29.80 -14.15 -13.98
C LEU A 290 31.33 -14.29 -14.14
N PRO A 291 32.20 -13.53 -13.44
CA PRO A 291 33.66 -13.68 -13.58
C PRO A 291 34.12 -15.10 -13.24
N ALA A 292 33.57 -15.71 -12.19
CA ALA A 292 33.90 -17.07 -11.80
C ALA A 292 33.44 -18.10 -12.85
N MET A 293 32.32 -17.85 -13.54
CA MET A 293 31.81 -18.74 -14.58
C MET A 293 32.72 -18.79 -15.81
N VAL A 294 33.44 -17.70 -16.10
CA VAL A 294 34.36 -17.62 -17.24
C VAL A 294 35.83 -17.68 -16.83
N ALA A 295 36.12 -17.92 -15.55
CA ALA A 295 37.49 -17.92 -15.03
C ALA A 295 38.38 -18.99 -15.69
N SER A 296 37.80 -20.15 -16.06
CA SER A 296 38.49 -21.24 -16.75
C SER A 296 38.61 -21.05 -18.26
N PHE A 297 37.91 -20.06 -18.83
CA PHE A 297 37.97 -19.79 -20.26
C PHE A 297 39.28 -19.07 -20.58
N THR A 298 39.78 -19.29 -21.80
CA THR A 298 40.93 -18.56 -22.31
C THR A 298 40.47 -17.52 -23.33
N PHE A 299 40.89 -16.26 -23.17
CA PHE A 299 40.56 -15.13 -24.04
C PHE A 299 41.87 -14.57 -24.62
N ASP A 300 42.06 -14.64 -25.94
CA ASP A 300 43.33 -14.31 -26.62
C ASP A 300 44.59 -14.89 -25.95
N GLY A 301 44.51 -16.16 -25.53
CA GLY A 301 45.61 -16.87 -24.88
C GLY A 301 45.83 -16.55 -23.40
N GLN A 302 45.05 -15.65 -22.80
CA GLN A 302 45.09 -15.34 -21.36
C GLN A 302 43.94 -16.04 -20.63
N LEU A 303 44.20 -16.53 -19.42
CA LEU A 303 43.17 -17.16 -18.60
C LEU A 303 42.19 -16.11 -18.07
N GLY A 304 40.90 -16.40 -18.10
CA GLY A 304 39.85 -15.49 -17.66
C GLY A 304 40.04 -15.03 -16.21
N SER A 305 40.53 -15.91 -15.34
CA SER A 305 40.86 -15.58 -13.95
C SER A 305 41.92 -14.48 -13.80
N ASP A 306 42.84 -14.39 -14.76
CA ASP A 306 43.95 -13.44 -14.72
C ASP A 306 43.47 -12.06 -15.19
N ILE A 307 42.62 -12.04 -16.22
CA ILE A 307 41.97 -10.83 -16.72
C ILE A 307 40.99 -10.28 -15.68
N SER A 308 40.19 -11.15 -15.05
CA SER A 308 39.07 -10.74 -14.19
C SER A 308 39.44 -10.64 -12.69
N ALA A 309 40.73 -10.52 -12.35
CA ALA A 309 41.21 -10.60 -10.98
C ALA A 309 40.58 -9.55 -10.05
N ASN A 310 40.35 -8.34 -10.55
CA ASN A 310 39.76 -7.22 -9.80
C ASN A 310 38.25 -7.03 -10.07
N THR A 311 37.65 -7.81 -10.98
CA THR A 311 36.28 -7.62 -11.45
C THR A 311 35.27 -7.65 -10.32
N VAL A 312 35.37 -8.62 -9.41
CA VAL A 312 34.40 -8.78 -8.31
C VAL A 312 34.40 -7.54 -7.40
N SER A 313 35.58 -7.00 -7.09
CA SER A 313 35.72 -5.80 -6.27
C SER A 313 35.14 -4.55 -6.96
N ILE A 314 35.44 -4.38 -8.26
CA ILE A 314 34.89 -3.29 -9.08
C ILE A 314 33.36 -3.36 -9.12
N LEU A 315 32.82 -4.53 -9.47
CA LEU A 315 31.38 -4.75 -9.58
C LEU A 315 30.67 -4.62 -8.24
N ALA A 316 31.30 -5.00 -7.12
CA ALA A 316 30.73 -4.81 -5.79
C ALA A 316 30.52 -3.32 -5.47
N PHE A 317 31.47 -2.45 -5.86
CA PHE A 317 31.30 -1.00 -5.74
C PHE A 317 30.19 -0.47 -6.65
N VAL A 318 30.19 -0.84 -7.93
CA VAL A 318 29.13 -0.41 -8.87
C VAL A 318 27.75 -0.87 -8.37
N LEU A 319 27.66 -2.11 -7.90
CA LEU A 319 26.45 -2.68 -7.31
C LEU A 319 25.98 -1.87 -6.11
N LEU A 320 26.88 -1.53 -5.18
CA LEU A 320 26.56 -0.70 -4.02
C LEU A 320 26.00 0.65 -4.47
N ILE A 321 26.74 1.41 -5.28
CA ILE A 321 26.37 2.77 -5.67
C ILE A 321 25.05 2.78 -6.47
N THR A 322 24.91 1.88 -7.43
CA THR A 322 23.71 1.83 -8.29
C THR A 322 22.48 1.37 -7.52
N ASN A 323 22.58 0.38 -6.62
CA ASN A 323 21.45 -0.04 -5.79
C ASN A 323 21.03 1.03 -4.77
N ILE A 324 21.98 1.82 -4.26
CA ILE A 324 21.70 2.92 -3.35
C ILE A 324 21.00 4.07 -4.07
N LEU A 325 21.45 4.46 -5.25
CA LEU A 325 21.01 5.70 -5.92
C LEU A 325 19.81 5.53 -6.86
N SER A 326 19.56 4.32 -7.40
CA SER A 326 18.44 4.07 -8.31
C SER A 326 17.05 4.44 -7.73
N PRO A 327 16.73 4.17 -6.45
CA PRO A 327 15.47 4.63 -5.85
C PRO A 327 15.31 6.16 -5.89
N PHE A 328 16.40 6.89 -5.65
CA PHE A 328 16.39 8.36 -5.65
C PHE A 328 16.25 8.92 -7.06
N PHE A 329 16.93 8.34 -8.05
CA PHE A 329 16.78 8.73 -9.46
C PHE A 329 15.35 8.52 -9.96
N THR A 330 14.73 7.40 -9.60
CA THR A 330 13.35 7.11 -9.97
C THR A 330 12.38 8.11 -9.34
N LYS A 331 12.53 8.39 -8.02
CA LYS A 331 11.72 9.39 -7.33
C LYS A 331 11.89 10.79 -7.90
N TRP A 332 13.13 11.20 -8.18
CA TRP A 332 13.42 12.50 -8.77
C TRP A 332 12.76 12.66 -10.14
N THR A 333 12.86 11.63 -10.98
CA THR A 333 12.23 11.58 -12.31
C THR A 333 10.72 11.75 -12.20
N MET A 334 10.08 11.04 -11.27
CA MET A 334 8.64 11.15 -11.04
C MET A 334 8.22 12.54 -10.55
N ASN A 335 8.95 13.13 -9.59
CA ASN A 335 8.65 14.47 -9.10
C ASN A 335 8.76 15.51 -10.22
N SER A 336 9.83 15.42 -11.04
CA SER A 336 10.02 16.31 -12.19
C SER A 336 8.92 16.12 -13.23
N TYR A 337 8.50 14.88 -13.49
CA TYR A 337 7.43 14.57 -14.43
C TYR A 337 6.10 15.19 -13.99
N PHE A 338 5.67 14.96 -12.75
CA PHE A 338 4.44 15.55 -12.24
C PHE A 338 4.47 17.09 -12.23
N LYS A 339 5.63 17.70 -11.99
CA LYS A 339 5.75 19.16 -12.00
C LYS A 339 5.57 19.77 -13.40
N HIS A 340 6.11 19.13 -14.43
CA HIS A 340 6.19 19.73 -15.77
C HIS A 340 5.21 19.14 -16.80
N HIS A 341 4.59 17.99 -16.53
CA HIS A 341 3.79 17.23 -17.51
C HIS A 341 2.39 16.89 -17.00
N LYS A 342 1.66 17.87 -16.46
CA LYS A 342 0.34 17.66 -15.83
C LYS A 342 -0.66 16.88 -16.69
N ALA A 343 -0.89 17.30 -17.93
CA ALA A 343 -1.85 16.65 -18.82
C ALA A 343 -1.48 15.18 -19.10
N ASP A 344 -0.19 14.90 -19.29
CA ASP A 344 0.31 13.56 -19.54
C ASP A 344 0.25 12.69 -18.27
N ALA A 345 0.51 13.28 -17.10
CA ALA A 345 0.33 12.62 -15.81
C ALA A 345 -1.13 12.24 -15.54
N GLN A 346 -2.09 13.13 -15.83
CA GLN A 346 -3.51 12.83 -15.73
C GLN A 346 -3.90 11.67 -16.64
N ARG A 347 -3.45 11.70 -17.91
CA ARG A 347 -3.70 10.61 -18.87
C ARG A 347 -3.15 9.26 -18.40
N VAL A 348 -1.95 9.23 -17.81
CA VAL A 348 -1.28 7.97 -17.42
C VAL A 348 -1.84 7.41 -16.11
N PHE A 349 -2.15 8.26 -15.13
CA PHE A 349 -2.44 7.82 -13.76
C PHE A 349 -3.91 7.94 -13.35
N SER A 350 -4.79 8.57 -14.13
CA SER A 350 -6.20 8.78 -13.71
C SER A 350 -6.96 7.49 -13.45
N VAL A 351 -6.68 6.44 -14.23
CA VAL A 351 -7.37 5.15 -14.13
C VAL A 351 -6.71 4.25 -13.09
N THR A 352 -5.38 4.19 -13.08
CA THR A 352 -4.64 3.19 -12.29
C THR A 352 -4.23 3.67 -10.91
N HIS A 353 -4.01 4.99 -10.75
CA HIS A 353 -3.50 5.59 -9.52
C HIS A 353 -4.09 7.01 -9.28
N PRO A 354 -5.42 7.18 -9.22
CA PRO A 354 -6.05 8.48 -8.98
C PRO A 354 -5.60 9.13 -7.64
N GLU A 355 -5.22 8.31 -6.67
CA GLU A 355 -4.64 8.73 -5.41
C GLU A 355 -3.28 9.42 -5.55
N LEU A 356 -2.46 9.05 -6.55
CA LEU A 356 -1.21 9.75 -6.83
C LEU A 356 -1.48 11.16 -7.36
N LEU A 357 -2.50 11.33 -8.20
CA LEU A 357 -2.86 12.62 -8.77
C LEU A 357 -3.41 13.58 -7.71
N SER A 358 -4.33 13.12 -6.86
CA SER A 358 -4.89 13.92 -5.76
C SER A 358 -3.86 14.21 -4.64
N ALA A 359 -2.81 13.40 -4.56
CA ALA A 359 -1.67 13.66 -3.71
C ALA A 359 -0.85 14.86 -4.22
N VAL A 360 -0.59 14.91 -5.53
CA VAL A 360 0.42 15.79 -6.13
C VAL A 360 -0.17 17.10 -6.68
N TYR A 361 -1.45 17.09 -7.06
CA TYR A 361 -2.18 18.27 -7.49
C TYR A 361 -3.22 18.70 -6.45
N ASP A 362 -3.43 20.01 -6.28
CA ASP A 362 -4.54 20.54 -5.49
C ASP A 362 -5.88 20.53 -6.26
N GLU A 363 -6.96 20.96 -5.62
CA GLU A 363 -8.31 21.03 -6.21
C GLU A 363 -8.39 21.98 -7.42
N ASN A 364 -7.49 22.95 -7.49
CA ASN A 364 -7.34 23.87 -8.63
C ASN A 364 -6.39 23.29 -9.71
N GLY A 365 -5.85 22.09 -9.49
CA GLY A 365 -4.94 21.39 -10.36
C GLY A 365 -3.51 21.96 -10.41
N ASN A 366 -3.09 22.75 -9.42
CA ASN A 366 -1.71 23.21 -9.32
C ASN A 366 -0.83 22.15 -8.65
N TYR A 367 0.43 22.06 -9.07
CA TYR A 367 1.41 21.15 -8.46
C TYR A 367 1.76 21.63 -7.04
N ARG A 368 1.63 20.75 -6.04
CA ARG A 368 1.96 21.04 -4.64
C ARG A 368 3.48 21.10 -4.45
N ASN A 369 4.01 22.24 -4.00
CA ASN A 369 5.47 22.48 -3.87
C ASN A 369 6.15 21.63 -2.78
N HIS A 370 7.49 21.48 -2.90
CA HIS A 370 8.39 20.54 -2.20
C HIS A 370 8.20 20.34 -0.68
N HIS A 371 7.70 21.32 0.08
CA HIS A 371 7.48 21.16 1.53
C HIS A 371 6.34 20.20 1.88
N HIS A 372 5.40 19.94 0.97
CA HIS A 372 4.34 18.95 1.16
C HIS A 372 4.72 17.54 0.68
N ASN A 373 5.82 17.37 -0.05
CA ASN A 373 6.18 16.09 -0.67
C ASN A 373 6.44 14.96 0.34
N HIS A 374 6.88 15.28 1.57
CA HIS A 374 7.06 14.26 2.61
C HIS A 374 5.73 13.73 3.17
N ASP A 375 4.74 14.62 3.37
CA ASP A 375 3.40 14.25 3.82
C ASP A 375 2.53 13.64 2.71
N ILE A 376 2.80 13.99 1.46
CA ILE A 376 2.12 13.47 0.27
C ILE A 376 2.45 11.98 0.05
N PHE A 377 3.73 11.63 0.09
CA PHE A 377 4.14 10.22 0.04
C PHE A 377 3.73 9.47 1.32
N ARG A 378 3.71 10.12 2.49
CA ARG A 378 3.13 9.57 3.73
C ARG A 378 1.66 9.16 3.56
N LYS A 379 0.87 9.87 2.75
CA LYS A 379 -0.53 9.48 2.42
C LYS A 379 -0.62 8.37 1.37
N ILE A 380 0.23 8.39 0.34
CA ILE A 380 0.28 7.35 -0.73
C ILE A 380 0.71 5.99 -0.16
N PHE A 381 1.77 5.94 0.66
CA PHE A 381 2.31 4.70 1.22
C PHE A 381 1.49 4.12 2.38
N ARG A 382 0.61 4.92 2.99
CA ARG A 382 -0.34 4.46 4.02
C ARG A 382 -1.55 3.73 3.41
N LYS A 383 -1.94 4.06 2.16
CA LYS A 383 -3.20 3.61 1.52
C LYS A 383 -3.25 2.13 1.09
N ARG A 384 -2.15 1.38 1.18
CA ARG A 384 -2.14 -0.04 0.76
C ARG A 384 -2.70 -1.03 1.77
N SER A 385 -3.10 -0.58 2.96
CA SER A 385 -3.62 -1.51 3.97
C SER A 385 -5.13 -1.81 3.83
N HIS A 386 -5.96 -0.90 3.29
CA HIS A 386 -7.38 -1.08 2.94
C HIS A 386 -7.88 0.28 2.39
N ASN A 387 -8.80 0.31 1.43
CA ASN A 387 -9.49 1.56 1.07
C ASN A 387 -10.28 2.04 2.29
N GLU A 388 -9.78 3.08 2.98
CA GLU A 388 -10.40 3.64 4.20
C GLU A 388 -11.80 4.26 3.92
N GLY A 389 -12.19 4.48 2.65
CA GLY A 389 -13.51 4.99 2.26
C GLY A 389 -14.66 3.98 2.35
N ASP A 390 -14.36 2.68 2.43
CA ASP A 390 -15.38 1.62 2.41
C ASP A 390 -15.56 0.98 3.80
N THR A 391 -15.09 1.64 4.86
CA THR A 391 -15.07 1.08 6.23
C THR A 391 -16.06 1.80 7.14
N LEU A 392 -16.96 1.03 7.75
CA LEU A 392 -17.75 1.47 8.90
C LEU A 392 -16.89 1.40 10.16
N VAL A 393 -16.68 2.54 10.82
CA VAL A 393 -16.06 2.62 12.14
C VAL A 393 -17.15 2.77 13.18
N GLN A 394 -17.26 1.77 14.05
CA GLN A 394 -18.24 1.73 15.13
C GLN A 394 -17.57 1.86 16.48
N VAL A 395 -18.15 2.64 17.39
CA VAL A 395 -17.77 2.68 18.81
C VAL A 395 -18.79 1.88 19.62
N SER A 396 -18.30 0.96 20.46
CA SER A 396 -19.11 0.06 21.28
C SER A 396 -20.04 -0.87 20.48
N THR A 397 -20.97 -1.53 21.16
CA THR A 397 -22.02 -2.39 20.57
C THR A 397 -23.40 -1.89 20.98
N LEU A 398 -24.40 -2.19 20.15
CA LEU A 398 -25.78 -1.82 20.48
C LEU A 398 -26.27 -2.51 21.76
N ASN A 399 -25.95 -3.79 21.99
CA ASN A 399 -26.31 -4.47 23.23
C ASN A 399 -25.73 -3.80 24.48
N ALA A 400 -24.48 -3.33 24.42
CA ALA A 400 -23.89 -2.61 25.54
C ALA A 400 -24.65 -1.32 25.83
N LEU A 401 -25.00 -0.57 24.78
CA LEU A 401 -25.82 0.63 24.90
C LEU A 401 -27.22 0.30 25.47
N MET A 402 -27.87 -0.75 24.97
CA MET A 402 -29.21 -1.19 25.39
C MET A 402 -29.25 -1.60 26.86
N GLU A 403 -28.19 -2.20 27.37
CA GLU A 403 -28.04 -2.59 28.78
C GLU A 403 -27.72 -1.41 29.70
N GLY A 404 -27.32 -0.26 29.15
CA GLY A 404 -27.07 0.97 29.93
C GLY A 404 -25.60 1.37 30.00
N ASP A 405 -24.71 0.82 29.18
CA ASP A 405 -23.32 1.28 29.10
C ASP A 405 -23.20 2.57 28.28
N TYR A 406 -23.59 3.68 28.88
CA TYR A 406 -23.55 5.00 28.26
C TYR A 406 -22.18 5.69 28.39
N ARG A 407 -21.13 4.98 28.82
CA ARG A 407 -19.83 5.63 29.06
C ARG A 407 -19.08 5.84 27.76
N GLY A 408 -18.54 7.04 27.61
CA GLY A 408 -17.79 7.42 26.42
C GLY A 408 -16.50 6.64 26.30
N SER A 409 -16.30 5.98 25.16
CA SER A 409 -15.11 5.14 24.92
C SER A 409 -14.05 5.81 24.04
N LYS A 410 -14.47 6.60 23.05
CA LYS A 410 -13.57 7.22 22.06
C LYS A 410 -13.91 8.68 21.88
N THR A 411 -12.87 9.51 21.74
CA THR A 411 -13.01 10.95 21.58
C THR A 411 -13.45 11.33 20.17
N VAL A 412 -14.09 12.50 20.04
CA VAL A 412 -14.44 13.10 18.74
C VAL A 412 -13.21 13.20 17.84
N LYS A 413 -12.08 13.64 18.39
CA LYS A 413 -10.81 13.75 17.67
C LYS A 413 -10.28 12.41 17.14
N GLU A 414 -10.41 11.33 17.91
CA GLU A 414 -9.98 10.01 17.46
C GLU A 414 -10.83 9.49 16.29
N ILE A 415 -12.15 9.72 16.35
CA ILE A 415 -13.08 9.23 15.32
C ILE A 415 -12.95 10.07 14.04
N LEU A 416 -13.06 11.39 14.14
CA LEU A 416 -13.04 12.30 12.97
C LEU A 416 -11.68 12.38 12.27
N LYS A 417 -10.63 11.80 12.84
CA LYS A 417 -9.33 11.64 12.18
C LYS A 417 -9.48 10.88 10.85
N ASP A 418 -10.26 9.80 10.88
CA ASP A 418 -10.36 8.86 9.76
C ASP A 418 -11.79 8.79 9.18
N THR A 419 -12.79 9.45 9.78
CA THR A 419 -14.20 9.51 9.31
C THR A 419 -14.73 10.95 9.22
N ASP A 420 -15.89 11.16 8.59
CA ASP A 420 -16.51 12.49 8.43
C ASP A 420 -18.05 12.51 8.41
N THR A 421 -18.70 11.34 8.40
CA THR A 421 -20.16 11.21 8.29
C THR A 421 -20.65 10.05 9.14
N GLY A 422 -21.76 10.21 9.86
CA GLY A 422 -22.34 9.14 10.68
C GLY A 422 -23.37 9.57 11.73
N VAL A 423 -23.76 8.62 12.57
CA VAL A 423 -24.78 8.76 13.63
C VAL A 423 -24.30 8.13 14.95
N GLY A 424 -24.94 8.43 16.06
CA GLY A 424 -24.62 7.82 17.36
C GLY A 424 -25.23 8.54 18.57
N THR A 425 -24.63 8.35 19.75
CA THR A 425 -24.94 9.07 20.99
C THR A 425 -23.70 9.29 21.84
N TYR A 426 -23.81 10.16 22.83
CA TYR A 426 -22.70 10.66 23.62
C TYR A 426 -22.56 10.00 24.97
N ASN A 427 -21.43 10.29 25.61
CA ASN A 427 -21.22 9.93 27.01
C ASN A 427 -22.40 10.38 27.89
N GLY A 428 -22.95 9.43 28.65
CA GLY A 428 -24.12 9.60 29.49
C GLY A 428 -25.45 9.67 28.73
N LEU A 429 -25.51 9.24 27.46
CA LEU A 429 -26.71 9.33 26.61
C LEU A 429 -27.22 10.79 26.49
N ASP A 430 -26.29 11.74 26.47
CA ASP A 430 -26.56 13.19 26.48
C ASP A 430 -26.93 13.68 25.06
N GLY A 431 -28.09 13.23 24.58
CA GLY A 431 -28.62 13.56 23.26
C GLY A 431 -28.11 12.69 22.12
N GLU A 432 -28.37 13.14 20.90
CA GLU A 432 -28.14 12.39 19.66
C GLU A 432 -26.94 12.95 18.91
N ALA A 433 -26.03 12.07 18.49
CA ALA A 433 -24.86 12.44 17.72
C ALA A 433 -25.15 12.47 16.22
N ILE A 434 -24.84 13.59 15.57
CA ILE A 434 -24.86 13.71 14.12
C ILE A 434 -23.47 14.12 13.65
N ILE A 435 -22.82 13.25 12.88
CA ILE A 435 -21.52 13.53 12.27
C ILE A 435 -21.78 13.89 10.81
N TYR A 436 -21.42 15.11 10.42
CA TYR A 436 -21.72 15.65 9.11
C TYR A 436 -20.59 16.58 8.64
N LYS A 437 -20.09 16.32 7.42
CA LYS A 437 -19.02 17.10 6.78
C LYS A 437 -17.77 17.29 7.66
N GLY A 438 -17.41 16.26 8.43
CA GLY A 438 -16.22 16.25 9.27
C GLY A 438 -16.38 16.95 10.62
N HIS A 439 -17.60 17.32 11.00
CA HIS A 439 -17.93 17.92 12.29
C HIS A 439 -18.91 17.03 13.06
N ALA A 440 -18.82 17.01 14.39
CA ALA A 440 -19.73 16.26 15.26
C ALA A 440 -20.65 17.23 16.01
N TYR A 441 -21.96 17.04 15.87
CA TYR A 441 -23.01 17.87 16.46
C TYR A 441 -23.91 17.07 17.38
N VAL A 442 -24.26 17.65 18.52
CA VAL A 442 -25.13 17.03 19.51
C VAL A 442 -26.49 17.69 19.55
N GLY A 443 -27.54 16.94 19.18
CA GLY A 443 -28.93 17.33 19.40
C GLY A 443 -29.40 16.93 20.79
N ARG A 444 -29.52 17.89 21.71
CA ARG A 444 -29.92 17.62 23.10
C ARG A 444 -31.44 17.64 23.27
N ALA A 445 -31.91 16.98 24.33
CA ALA A 445 -33.32 17.04 24.75
C ALA A 445 -33.84 18.45 25.08
N THR A 446 -32.96 19.45 25.24
CA THR A 446 -33.34 20.86 25.34
C THR A 446 -33.83 21.45 24.01
N GLY A 447 -33.57 20.79 22.89
CA GLY A 447 -33.86 21.26 21.54
C GLY A 447 -32.78 22.18 20.95
N GLU A 448 -31.63 22.27 21.61
CA GLU A 448 -30.43 22.95 21.13
C GLU A 448 -29.46 21.95 20.50
N VAL A 449 -28.86 22.36 19.37
CA VAL A 449 -27.71 21.70 18.78
C VAL A 449 -26.44 22.49 19.05
N THR A 450 -25.39 21.82 19.50
CA THR A 450 -24.04 22.41 19.58
C THR A 450 -23.04 21.53 18.86
N GLU A 451 -21.97 22.13 18.36
CA GLU A 451 -20.79 21.37 17.92
C GLU A 451 -20.01 20.87 19.13
N MET A 452 -19.42 19.68 19.01
CA MET A 452 -18.64 19.08 20.07
C MET A 452 -17.17 19.50 20.06
N GLY A 453 -16.61 19.59 21.26
CA GLY A 453 -15.18 19.70 21.45
C GLY A 453 -14.43 18.39 21.11
N PRO A 454 -13.15 18.49 20.73
CA PRO A 454 -12.35 17.34 20.29
C PRO A 454 -12.15 16.24 21.36
N GLU A 455 -12.23 16.60 22.64
CA GLU A 455 -12.02 15.70 23.77
C GLU A 455 -13.33 15.12 24.34
N GLU A 456 -14.49 15.54 23.83
CA GLU A 456 -15.76 14.89 24.17
C GLU A 456 -15.83 13.51 23.53
N THR A 457 -16.64 12.61 24.10
CA THR A 457 -16.60 11.18 23.79
C THR A 457 -17.95 10.61 23.35
N PHE A 458 -17.89 9.65 22.44
CA PHE A 458 -19.04 8.85 22.00
C PHE A 458 -19.21 7.62 22.91
N ALA A 459 -20.45 7.37 23.34
CA ALA A 459 -20.82 6.11 23.99
C ALA A 459 -21.08 5.02 22.93
N PHE A 460 -21.76 5.40 21.85
CA PHE A 460 -21.96 4.57 20.67
C PHE A 460 -21.94 5.46 19.43
N SER A 461 -21.30 5.01 18.34
CA SER A 461 -21.37 5.71 17.06
C SER A 461 -21.11 4.78 15.89
N CYS A 462 -21.61 5.16 14.73
CA CYS A 462 -21.42 4.50 13.45
C CYS A 462 -21.01 5.56 12.43
N THR A 463 -19.73 5.59 12.06
CA THR A 463 -19.16 6.64 11.21
C THR A 463 -18.35 6.05 10.06
N THR A 464 -18.22 6.80 8.98
CA THR A 464 -17.37 6.45 7.84
C THR A 464 -16.76 7.69 7.21
N ARG A 465 -15.75 7.51 6.36
CA ARG A 465 -15.28 8.53 5.43
C ARG A 465 -16.18 8.47 4.20
N PHE A 466 -17.08 9.42 4.05
CA PHE A 466 -18.04 9.41 2.95
C PHE A 466 -17.34 9.68 1.62
N ASP A 467 -17.57 8.81 0.64
CA ASP A 467 -17.13 9.02 -0.73
C ASP A 467 -18.10 9.98 -1.43
N GLU A 468 -17.69 11.23 -1.58
CA GLU A 468 -18.45 12.27 -2.27
C GLU A 468 -18.52 12.09 -3.78
N SER A 469 -17.73 11.18 -4.38
CA SER A 469 -17.68 10.96 -5.82
C SER A 469 -18.80 10.06 -6.36
N VAL A 470 -19.60 9.44 -5.48
CA VAL A 470 -20.77 8.65 -5.88
C VAL A 470 -21.84 9.52 -6.55
N ASP A 471 -22.61 8.89 -7.44
CA ASP A 471 -23.70 9.54 -8.16
C ASP A 471 -24.72 10.16 -7.19
N GLU A 472 -25.12 11.40 -7.48
CA GLU A 472 -26.19 12.11 -6.78
C GLU A 472 -27.53 11.77 -7.43
N GLY A 473 -28.44 11.19 -6.64
CA GLY A 473 -29.82 10.93 -7.03
C GLY A 473 -30.79 11.96 -6.47
N GLU A 474 -32.05 11.83 -6.86
CA GLU A 474 -33.17 12.59 -6.32
C GLU A 474 -34.27 11.64 -5.84
N ILE A 475 -34.83 11.91 -4.66
CA ILE A 475 -35.86 11.07 -4.03
C ILE A 475 -36.95 11.94 -3.40
N SER A 476 -38.21 11.51 -3.54
CA SER A 476 -39.36 12.13 -2.85
C SER A 476 -40.08 11.05 -2.06
N PHE A 477 -40.61 11.35 -0.88
CA PHE A 477 -41.28 10.40 -0.02
C PHE A 477 -42.25 11.07 0.96
N ASP A 478 -43.37 10.40 1.22
CA ASP A 478 -44.46 10.95 2.05
C ASP A 478 -44.39 10.51 3.53
N SER A 479 -43.62 9.46 3.81
CA SER A 479 -43.42 8.94 5.17
C SER A 479 -42.05 8.26 5.34
N ILE A 480 -41.70 7.91 6.58
CA ILE A 480 -40.47 7.15 6.88
C ILE A 480 -40.51 5.74 6.31
N GLU A 481 -41.69 5.11 6.27
CA GLU A 481 -41.90 3.80 5.64
C GLU A 481 -41.72 3.87 4.13
N ASP A 482 -42.25 4.92 3.48
CA ASP A 482 -42.06 5.16 2.05
C ASP A 482 -40.58 5.47 1.73
N LEU A 483 -39.91 6.27 2.57
CA LEU A 483 -38.46 6.47 2.47
C LEU A 483 -37.70 5.14 2.54
N LYS A 484 -37.94 4.32 3.57
CA LYS A 484 -37.27 3.03 3.74
C LYS A 484 -37.53 2.12 2.53
N ALA A 485 -38.77 2.04 2.05
CA ALA A 485 -39.13 1.25 0.87
C ALA A 485 -38.41 1.74 -0.41
N LYS A 486 -38.25 3.05 -0.59
CA LYS A 486 -37.51 3.61 -1.74
C LYS A 486 -36.00 3.42 -1.62
N LEU A 487 -35.46 3.49 -0.41
CA LEU A 487 -34.04 3.23 -0.14
C LEU A 487 -33.64 1.78 -0.48
N GLU A 488 -34.57 0.81 -0.45
CA GLU A 488 -34.33 -0.56 -0.90
C GLU A 488 -33.79 -0.63 -2.33
N THR A 489 -34.16 0.31 -3.20
CA THR A 489 -33.69 0.34 -4.59
C THR A 489 -32.21 0.71 -4.74
N TYR A 490 -31.62 1.31 -3.70
CA TYR A 490 -30.19 1.63 -3.62
C TYR A 490 -29.36 0.49 -3.03
N LEU A 491 -30.01 -0.54 -2.45
CA LEU A 491 -29.34 -1.68 -1.83
C LEU A 491 -29.16 -2.79 -2.86
N ASP A 492 -27.92 -2.99 -3.33
CA ASP A 492 -27.60 -4.13 -4.20
C ASP A 492 -27.54 -5.47 -3.45
N SER A 493 -27.53 -5.44 -2.12
CA SER A 493 -27.52 -6.61 -1.23
C SER A 493 -27.74 -6.19 0.22
N HIS A 494 -28.63 -6.88 0.94
CA HIS A 494 -28.87 -6.70 2.39
C HIS A 494 -27.75 -7.21 3.28
N ASN A 495 -26.66 -7.74 2.70
CA ASN A 495 -25.51 -8.27 3.43
C ASN A 495 -24.36 -7.28 3.54
N TYR A 496 -24.52 -6.03 3.08
CA TYR A 496 -23.54 -4.96 3.25
C TYR A 496 -24.10 -3.82 4.07
N PHE A 497 -23.20 -3.04 4.67
CA PHE A 497 -23.55 -1.78 5.30
C PHE A 497 -23.67 -0.68 4.23
N PHE A 498 -24.56 0.29 4.43
CA PHE A 498 -24.66 1.46 3.55
C PHE A 498 -24.79 2.76 4.34
N MET A 499 -24.01 3.77 4.00
CA MET A 499 -24.14 5.11 4.57
C MET A 499 -24.87 6.00 3.58
N ILE A 500 -25.85 6.76 4.05
CA ILE A 500 -26.58 7.74 3.24
C ILE A 500 -26.34 9.15 3.74
N LYS A 501 -26.39 10.07 2.79
CA LYS A 501 -26.48 11.50 3.04
C LYS A 501 -27.56 12.06 2.13
N MET A 502 -28.54 12.73 2.71
CA MET A 502 -29.61 13.40 1.99
C MET A 502 -29.65 14.88 2.35
N GLU A 503 -29.88 15.76 1.38
CA GLU A 503 -29.93 17.21 1.58
C GLU A 503 -31.16 17.78 0.89
N GLY A 504 -31.91 18.64 1.59
CA GLY A 504 -33.15 19.22 1.07
C GLY A 504 -34.03 19.83 2.14
N GLN A 505 -35.31 20.02 1.81
CA GLN A 505 -36.34 20.52 2.73
C GLN A 505 -37.22 19.37 3.20
N PHE A 506 -37.38 19.24 4.51
CA PHE A 506 -38.08 18.11 5.12
C PHE A 506 -39.18 18.56 6.07
N ASN A 507 -40.21 17.73 6.21
CA ASN A 507 -41.08 17.70 7.38
C ASN A 507 -40.58 16.57 8.28
N VAL A 508 -40.06 16.88 9.47
CA VAL A 508 -39.41 15.90 10.35
C VAL A 508 -39.99 15.93 11.76
N ARG A 509 -40.15 14.74 12.34
CA ARG A 509 -40.31 14.56 13.78
C ARG A 509 -39.07 13.84 14.30
N ILE A 510 -38.36 14.49 15.19
CA ILE A 510 -37.12 13.98 15.78
C ILE A 510 -37.27 13.78 17.28
N ARG A 511 -36.40 12.96 17.86
CA ARG A 511 -36.25 12.82 19.32
C ARG A 511 -34.81 13.08 19.77
N SER A 512 -34.68 13.35 21.06
CA SER A 512 -33.40 13.31 21.77
C SER A 512 -33.58 12.80 23.19
N CYS A 513 -32.62 12.00 23.65
CA CYS A 513 -32.58 11.50 25.02
C CYS A 513 -32.03 12.53 26.02
N PHE A 514 -32.48 12.46 27.27
CA PHE A 514 -31.88 13.23 28.37
C PHE A 514 -30.58 12.57 28.82
N LYS A 515 -29.63 13.40 29.27
CA LYS A 515 -28.44 12.93 29.95
C LYS A 515 -28.79 12.11 31.19
N GLN A 516 -28.25 10.91 31.25
CA GLN A 516 -28.41 9.98 32.37
C GLN A 516 -27.34 10.22 33.44
N LYS A 517 -27.59 9.69 34.63
CA LYS A 517 -26.64 9.68 35.75
C LYS A 517 -26.44 8.26 36.21
N GLU A 518 -25.25 7.96 36.70
CA GLU A 518 -24.97 6.65 37.27
C GLU A 518 -25.75 6.40 38.58
N PRO A 519 -26.14 5.15 38.88
CA PRO A 519 -26.02 3.98 38.00
C PRO A 519 -27.00 4.07 36.82
N TYR A 520 -26.51 3.76 35.62
CA TYR A 520 -27.32 3.88 34.41
C TYR A 520 -28.39 2.79 34.33
N GLU A 521 -29.61 3.19 33.95
CA GLU A 521 -30.71 2.28 33.65
C GLU A 521 -30.65 1.84 32.17
N PRO A 522 -31.14 0.64 31.83
CA PRO A 522 -31.21 0.16 30.45
C PRO A 522 -31.97 1.10 29.49
N LEU A 523 -31.57 1.11 28.21
CA LEU A 523 -32.02 2.09 27.22
C LEU A 523 -33.54 2.07 27.01
N TYR A 524 -34.13 0.87 27.03
CA TYR A 524 -35.56 0.68 26.87
C TYR A 524 -36.41 1.30 27.99
N LYS A 525 -35.81 1.59 29.17
CA LYS A 525 -36.48 2.35 30.23
C LYS A 525 -36.32 3.85 30.03
N VAL A 526 -35.10 4.31 29.77
CA VAL A 526 -34.80 5.76 29.71
C VAL A 526 -35.35 6.42 28.43
N ALA A 527 -35.48 5.69 27.33
CA ALA A 527 -36.08 6.20 26.09
C ALA A 527 -37.57 6.56 26.24
N THR A 528 -38.26 6.06 27.28
CA THR A 528 -39.65 6.43 27.54
C THR A 528 -39.83 7.90 27.96
N ASP A 529 -38.75 8.53 28.46
CA ASP A 529 -38.73 9.95 28.86
C ASP A 529 -38.06 10.84 27.80
N GLN A 530 -37.99 10.39 26.54
CA GLN A 530 -37.39 11.16 25.45
C GLN A 530 -38.16 12.44 25.14
N ARG A 531 -37.44 13.47 24.66
CA ARG A 531 -38.07 14.69 24.14
C ARG A 531 -38.21 14.61 22.63
N GLU A 532 -39.41 14.91 22.14
CA GLU A 532 -39.69 14.95 20.70
C GLU A 532 -39.96 16.37 20.21
N PHE A 533 -39.56 16.63 18.97
CA PHE A 533 -39.74 17.91 18.29
C PHE A 533 -40.25 17.67 16.88
N GLU A 534 -41.15 18.53 16.41
CA GLU A 534 -41.72 18.47 15.08
C GLU A 534 -41.41 19.78 14.34
N TYR A 535 -40.83 19.65 13.15
CA TYR A 535 -40.46 20.76 12.29
C TYR A 535 -41.04 20.53 10.91
N ASN A 536 -41.65 21.57 10.35
CA ASN A 536 -42.20 21.55 9.00
C ASN A 536 -41.36 22.44 8.09
N GLU A 537 -41.21 22.01 6.84
CA GLU A 537 -40.53 22.76 5.77
C GLU A 537 -39.10 23.22 6.16
N ILE A 538 -38.40 22.40 6.96
CA ILE A 538 -37.07 22.73 7.47
C ILE A 538 -35.99 22.25 6.51
N GLU A 539 -35.10 23.15 6.10
CA GLU A 539 -33.91 22.78 5.33
C GLU A 539 -32.86 22.12 6.22
N GLY A 540 -32.24 21.05 5.73
CA GLY A 540 -31.19 20.37 6.46
C GLY A 540 -30.61 19.17 5.72
N ALA A 541 -29.94 18.32 6.50
CA ALA A 541 -29.36 17.08 6.06
C ALA A 541 -29.88 15.91 6.90
N VAL A 542 -30.06 14.75 6.26
CA VAL A 542 -30.26 13.47 6.92
C VAL A 542 -29.03 12.61 6.67
N VAL A 543 -28.49 12.02 7.74
CA VAL A 543 -27.39 11.06 7.68
C VAL A 543 -27.89 9.75 8.27
N GLY A 544 -27.51 8.62 7.68
CA GLY A 544 -27.90 7.34 8.26
C GLY A 544 -27.15 6.14 7.75
N ILE A 545 -27.27 5.05 8.52
CA ILE A 545 -26.61 3.77 8.28
C ILE A 545 -27.69 2.69 8.09
N PHE A 546 -27.53 1.89 7.05
CA PHE A 546 -28.18 0.59 6.92
C PHE A 546 -27.25 -0.47 7.47
N SER A 547 -27.75 -1.31 8.39
CA SER A 547 -27.02 -2.49 8.87
C SER A 547 -27.68 -3.79 8.42
N PRO A 548 -26.88 -4.80 8.00
CA PRO A 548 -27.39 -6.14 7.70
C PRO A 548 -28.08 -6.82 8.89
N ASN A 549 -29.01 -7.74 8.61
CA ASN A 549 -29.71 -8.48 9.67
C ASN A 549 -28.78 -9.34 10.53
N TYR A 550 -27.66 -9.84 9.96
CA TYR A 550 -26.75 -10.73 10.69
C TYR A 550 -25.91 -10.02 11.78
N VAL A 551 -25.95 -8.69 11.87
CA VAL A 551 -25.20 -7.92 12.88
C VAL A 551 -26.04 -7.53 14.10
N GLU A 552 -27.17 -8.21 14.28
CA GLU A 552 -28.05 -8.06 15.43
C GLU A 552 -27.28 -8.12 16.77
N GLY A 553 -27.65 -7.22 17.68
CA GLY A 553 -27.00 -7.01 18.97
C GLY A 553 -25.65 -6.28 18.91
N MET A 554 -24.95 -6.33 17.76
CA MET A 554 -23.77 -5.51 17.53
C MET A 554 -24.15 -4.13 17.01
N ASN A 555 -25.14 -4.04 16.11
CA ASN A 555 -25.69 -2.80 15.55
C ASN A 555 -27.21 -2.96 15.33
N LEU A 556 -27.89 -1.91 14.87
CA LEU A 556 -29.33 -1.90 14.60
C LEU A 556 -29.59 -2.40 13.16
N PRO A 557 -30.24 -3.57 12.96
CA PRO A 557 -30.64 -4.01 11.63
C PRO A 557 -31.56 -3.01 10.93
N GLY A 558 -31.35 -2.83 9.62
CA GLY A 558 -32.10 -1.87 8.82
C GLY A 558 -31.58 -0.43 8.96
N TRP A 559 -32.44 0.53 8.64
CA TRP A 559 -32.09 1.95 8.56
C TRP A 559 -32.17 2.68 9.90
N HIS A 560 -31.04 3.28 10.30
CA HIS A 560 -30.91 4.22 11.42
C HIS A 560 -30.52 5.61 10.89
N ILE A 561 -31.37 6.62 11.09
CA ILE A 561 -31.23 7.94 10.46
C ILE A 561 -31.39 9.10 11.45
N HIS A 562 -30.50 10.08 11.37
CA HIS A 562 -30.50 11.32 12.15
C HIS A 562 -30.66 12.54 11.24
N PHE A 563 -31.20 13.63 11.78
CA PHE A 563 -31.40 14.90 11.09
C PHE A 563 -30.55 16.01 11.70
N LEU A 564 -30.07 16.92 10.86
CA LEU A 564 -29.43 18.18 11.24
C LEU A 564 -29.89 19.31 10.31
N SER A 565 -30.50 20.34 10.89
CA SER A 565 -30.93 21.55 10.17
C SER A 565 -29.74 22.34 9.59
N ARG A 566 -30.01 23.06 8.49
CA ARG A 566 -29.01 23.85 7.76
C ARG A 566 -28.36 24.94 8.60
N ASP A 567 -29.10 25.51 9.56
CA ASP A 567 -28.58 26.53 10.48
C ASP A 567 -27.81 25.95 11.67
N LEU A 568 -27.71 24.61 11.73
CA LEU A 568 -27.04 23.83 12.77
C LEU A 568 -27.65 24.02 14.17
N LYS A 569 -28.92 24.43 14.28
CA LYS A 569 -29.58 24.69 15.58
C LYS A 569 -30.54 23.60 16.03
N LYS A 570 -31.03 22.79 15.10
CA LYS A 570 -32.02 21.73 15.30
C LYS A 570 -31.51 20.40 14.74
N GLY A 571 -31.69 19.32 15.47
CA GLY A 571 -31.21 17.99 15.06
C GLY A 571 -31.48 16.93 16.11
N GLY A 572 -31.47 15.67 15.69
CA GLY A 572 -31.82 14.53 16.52
C GLY A 572 -32.12 13.26 15.71
N HIS A 573 -32.53 12.20 16.41
CA HIS A 573 -32.90 10.91 15.82
C HIS A 573 -34.28 11.01 15.16
N ILE A 574 -34.45 10.52 13.94
CA ILE A 574 -35.68 10.71 13.16
C ILE A 574 -36.72 9.62 13.51
N LEU A 575 -37.91 10.06 13.92
CA LEU A 575 -39.09 9.21 14.10
C LEU A 575 -40.05 9.25 12.90
N LYS A 576 -40.17 10.42 12.25
CA LYS A 576 -40.94 10.62 11.02
C LYS A 576 -40.22 11.59 10.11
N VAL A 577 -40.32 11.35 8.80
CA VAL A 577 -39.76 12.24 7.78
C VAL A 577 -40.59 12.17 6.51
N ALA A 578 -40.81 13.32 5.89
CA ALA A 578 -41.36 13.47 4.54
C ALA A 578 -40.57 14.56 3.82
N GLY A 579 -40.44 14.46 2.50
CA GLY A 579 -39.67 15.41 1.71
C GLY A 579 -39.86 15.20 0.21
N ASN A 580 -39.76 16.28 -0.56
CA ASN A 580 -39.88 16.26 -2.01
C ASN A 580 -38.59 16.75 -2.65
N ASN A 581 -38.18 16.12 -3.75
CA ASN A 581 -37.00 16.44 -4.56
C ASN A 581 -35.72 16.53 -3.70
N ILE A 582 -35.54 15.58 -2.80
CA ILE A 582 -34.40 15.50 -1.89
C ILE A 582 -33.20 14.93 -2.64
N LYS A 583 -32.06 15.59 -2.54
CA LYS A 583 -30.79 15.08 -3.07
C LYS A 583 -30.30 13.95 -2.19
N ILE A 584 -29.89 12.84 -2.79
CA ILE A 584 -29.40 11.67 -2.05
C ILE A 584 -28.09 11.15 -2.64
N LYS A 585 -27.15 10.78 -1.76
CA LYS A 585 -25.97 9.97 -2.08
C LYS A 585 -25.92 8.76 -1.17
N VAL A 586 -25.44 7.64 -1.70
CA VAL A 586 -25.36 6.36 -0.99
C VAL A 586 -23.96 5.76 -1.18
N ASN A 587 -23.31 5.40 -0.08
CA ASN A 587 -22.05 4.65 -0.09
C ASN A 587 -22.28 3.23 0.39
N LYS A 588 -21.73 2.26 -0.34
CA LYS A 588 -21.65 0.86 0.08
C LYS A 588 -20.37 0.65 0.88
N LEU A 589 -20.49 0.09 2.09
CA LEU A 589 -19.37 -0.15 2.98
C LEU A 589 -19.09 -1.67 3.06
N GLN A 590 -17.84 -2.05 2.80
CA GLN A 590 -17.39 -3.44 2.67
C GLN A 590 -16.51 -3.91 3.83
N ALA A 591 -16.12 -3.00 4.72
CA ALA A 591 -15.37 -3.31 5.92
C ALA A 591 -16.06 -2.74 7.15
N TRP A 592 -15.86 -3.39 8.30
CA TRP A 592 -16.42 -2.97 9.58
C TRP A 592 -15.36 -3.10 10.67
N LYS A 593 -15.10 -1.99 11.36
CA LYS A 593 -14.13 -1.86 12.44
C LYS A 593 -14.89 -1.46 13.71
N VAL A 594 -14.92 -2.36 14.69
CA VAL A 594 -15.54 -2.12 16.00
C VAL A 594 -14.47 -1.72 17.02
N LEU A 595 -14.63 -0.56 17.62
CA LEU A 595 -13.82 -0.05 18.72
C LEU A 595 -14.53 -0.37 20.04
N MET A 596 -14.06 -1.40 20.73
CA MET A 596 -14.63 -1.82 22.01
C MET A 596 -14.28 -0.84 23.14
N PRO A 597 -15.17 -0.64 24.12
CA PRO A 597 -14.87 0.17 25.31
C PRO A 597 -13.66 -0.36 26.08
N GLU A 598 -12.79 0.54 26.52
CA GLU A 598 -11.59 0.23 27.32
C GLU A 598 -11.84 0.33 28.84
N ASP A 599 -13.08 0.63 29.22
CA ASP A 599 -13.50 0.74 30.61
C ASP A 599 -13.52 -0.65 31.31
N PRO A 600 -13.01 -0.77 32.55
CA PRO A 600 -12.97 -2.03 33.29
C PRO A 600 -14.33 -2.70 33.52
N ASP A 601 -15.42 -1.93 33.64
CA ASP A 601 -16.75 -2.48 33.87
C ASP A 601 -17.38 -3.02 32.58
N PHE A 602 -16.89 -2.64 31.38
CA PHE A 602 -17.33 -3.25 30.12
C PHE A 602 -17.26 -4.79 30.18
N SER A 603 -16.22 -5.32 30.84
CA SER A 603 -16.00 -6.76 31.02
C SER A 603 -17.04 -7.48 31.89
N LYS A 604 -17.83 -6.73 32.67
CA LYS A 604 -18.84 -7.25 33.60
C LYS A 604 -20.22 -7.38 32.95
N TRP A 605 -20.45 -6.74 31.81
CA TRP A 605 -21.76 -6.76 31.15
C TRP A 605 -22.06 -8.11 30.52
N ASN A 606 -23.31 -8.57 30.67
CA ASN A 606 -23.81 -9.76 29.98
C ASN A 606 -24.46 -9.38 28.65
N LEU A 607 -23.65 -9.30 27.59
CA LEU A 607 -24.10 -8.86 26.26
C LEU A 607 -24.79 -9.96 25.42
N LYS A 608 -25.11 -11.11 26.03
CA LYS A 608 -25.72 -12.27 25.36
C LYS A 608 -27.25 -12.26 25.39
N GLU A 609 -27.88 -11.34 26.11
CA GLU A 609 -29.33 -11.24 26.14
C GLU A 609 -29.86 -10.89 24.75
N ASP A 610 -30.94 -11.56 24.35
CA ASP A 610 -31.68 -11.19 23.16
C ASP A 610 -32.53 -9.95 23.47
N LEU A 611 -32.10 -8.81 22.92
CA LEU A 611 -32.71 -7.50 23.15
C LEU A 611 -33.49 -7.01 21.91
N GLN A 612 -33.79 -7.88 20.94
CA GLN A 612 -34.42 -7.48 19.67
C GLN A 612 -35.72 -6.67 19.88
N ALA A 613 -36.68 -7.24 20.60
CA ALA A 613 -37.98 -6.58 20.85
C ALA A 613 -37.85 -5.27 21.64
N LYS A 614 -36.87 -5.19 22.56
CA LYS A 614 -36.57 -3.97 23.32
C LYS A 614 -35.93 -2.90 22.44
N THR A 615 -35.06 -3.32 21.53
CA THR A 615 -34.37 -2.45 20.57
C THR A 615 -35.37 -1.83 19.59
N GLU A 616 -36.29 -2.63 19.04
CA GLU A 616 -37.37 -2.11 18.17
C GLU A 616 -38.28 -1.11 18.89
N ALA A 617 -38.56 -1.34 20.19
CA ALA A 617 -39.36 -0.41 20.98
C ALA A 617 -38.66 0.94 21.22
N VAL A 618 -37.33 0.93 21.28
CA VAL A 618 -36.52 2.14 21.41
C VAL A 618 -36.33 2.81 20.07
N GLU A 619 -35.78 2.13 19.07
CA GLU A 619 -35.34 2.72 17.79
C GLU A 619 -36.44 2.80 16.72
N GLY A 620 -37.60 2.18 16.97
CA GLY A 620 -38.75 2.19 16.07
C GLY A 620 -39.63 3.43 16.22
N ALA A 621 -40.42 3.72 15.17
CA ALA A 621 -41.45 4.74 15.23
C ALA A 621 -42.43 4.43 16.38
N THR A 622 -42.64 5.40 17.28
CA THR A 622 -43.57 5.28 18.40
C THR A 622 -44.94 4.82 17.90
N LYS A 623 -45.37 3.61 18.32
CA LYS A 623 -46.74 3.13 18.13
C LYS A 623 -47.66 4.14 18.82
N LYS A 624 -48.42 4.89 18.04
CA LYS A 624 -49.59 5.62 18.53
C LYS A 624 -50.74 4.66 18.73
#